data_AF-A0A7V4GE90-F1
#
_entry.id   AF-A0A7V4GE90-F1
#
_cell.length_a   1.000
_cell.length_b   1.000
_cell.length_c   1.000
_cell.angle_alpha   90.00
_cell.angle_beta   90.00
_cell.angle_gamma   90.00
#
_symmetry.space_group_name_H-M   'P 1'
#
loop_
_entity.id
_entity.type
_entity.pdbx_description
1 polymer ?
#
loop_
_entity_poly.entity_id
_entity_poly.type
_entity_poly.pdbx_seq_one_letter_code
_entity_poly.pdbx_strand_id
1 'polypeptide(L)'
;MRAETDQRAQEMEADTRSRLSALDQDTQKRLEDLRQANHRDLQFILLALIVIFLVLVAVGIVVTHKVVGPIYRMKMLVRQIDGDHLLLQGKLRKGDELQDLFEEVQHMLDRLRDHQAAEVETLGQLLQRLAAASDAERGQVQADLEKFRARMAAALERR
;
A
#
# COMPACT_ATOMS: atom_id res chain seq x y z
N MET A 1 -20.49 82.17 -42.11
CA MET A 1 -19.25 81.51 -42.58
C MET A 1 -18.23 81.26 -41.48
N ARG A 2 -17.42 82.24 -40.98
CA ARG A 2 -16.38 81.93 -39.95
C ARG A 2 -16.93 81.37 -38.62
N ALA A 3 -18.05 81.93 -38.13
CA ALA A 3 -18.69 81.42 -36.92
C ALA A 3 -19.27 79.99 -37.08
N GLU A 4 -19.72 79.62 -38.28
CA GLU A 4 -20.27 78.28 -38.55
C GLU A 4 -19.15 77.23 -38.72
N THR A 5 -17.99 77.63 -39.23
CA THR A 5 -16.82 76.75 -39.32
C THR A 5 -16.23 76.45 -37.94
N ASP A 6 -16.18 77.45 -37.06
CA ASP A 6 -15.68 77.27 -35.68
C ASP A 6 -16.64 76.43 -34.83
N GLN A 7 -17.96 76.61 -35.01
CA GLN A 7 -18.97 75.79 -34.34
C GLN A 7 -18.89 74.32 -34.78
N ARG A 8 -18.75 74.05 -36.08
CA ARG A 8 -18.58 72.69 -36.60
C ARG A 8 -17.28 72.02 -36.12
N ALA A 9 -16.21 72.79 -35.96
CA ALA A 9 -14.94 72.29 -35.42
C ALA A 9 -15.11 71.91 -33.94
N GLN A 10 -15.76 72.75 -33.13
CA GLN A 10 -16.04 72.46 -31.72
C GLN A 10 -16.96 71.24 -31.53
N GLU A 11 -17.98 71.09 -32.36
CA GLU A 11 -18.88 69.92 -32.35
C GLU A 11 -18.12 68.62 -32.70
N MET A 12 -17.22 68.68 -33.68
CA MET A 12 -16.38 67.54 -34.08
C MET A 12 -15.37 67.15 -32.99
N GLU A 13 -14.75 68.13 -32.32
CA GLU A 13 -13.85 67.88 -31.19
C GLU A 13 -14.60 67.29 -29.99
N ALA A 14 -15.82 67.76 -29.71
CA ALA A 14 -16.67 67.22 -28.66
C ALA A 14 -17.10 65.76 -28.93
N ASP A 15 -17.50 65.45 -30.16
CA ASP A 15 -17.80 64.07 -30.59
C ASP A 15 -16.56 63.17 -30.50
N THR A 16 -15.41 63.67 -30.96
CA THR A 16 -14.14 62.94 -30.88
C THR A 16 -13.74 62.64 -29.43
N ARG A 17 -13.85 63.63 -28.53
CA ARG A 17 -13.58 63.46 -27.09
C ARG A 17 -14.57 62.48 -26.44
N SER A 18 -15.84 62.54 -26.82
CA SER A 18 -16.85 61.59 -26.34
C SER A 18 -16.51 60.16 -26.77
N ARG A 19 -16.17 59.94 -28.04
CA ARG A 19 -15.77 58.63 -28.57
C ARG A 19 -14.49 58.09 -27.91
N LEU A 20 -13.49 58.94 -27.69
CA LEU A 20 -12.26 58.57 -26.97
C LEU A 20 -12.58 58.14 -25.54
N SER A 21 -13.39 58.91 -24.81
CA SER A 21 -13.78 58.55 -23.44
C SER A 21 -14.61 57.26 -23.36
N ALA A 22 -15.47 57.01 -24.35
CA ALA A 22 -16.24 55.77 -24.44
C ALA A 22 -15.35 54.55 -24.72
N LEU A 23 -14.33 54.72 -25.57
CA LEU A 23 -13.34 53.68 -25.87
C LEU A 23 -12.46 53.36 -24.64
N ASP A 24 -12.04 54.38 -23.90
CA ASP A 24 -11.26 54.22 -22.67
C ASP A 24 -12.09 53.50 -21.59
N GLN A 25 -13.36 53.86 -21.44
CA GLN A 25 -14.29 53.19 -20.52
C GLN A 25 -14.51 51.71 -20.90
N ASP A 26 -14.71 51.40 -22.18
CA ASP A 26 -14.85 50.00 -22.64
C ASP A 26 -13.57 49.19 -22.37
N THR A 27 -12.41 49.79 -22.64
CA THR A 27 -11.11 49.14 -22.41
C THR A 27 -10.88 48.87 -20.91
N GLN A 28 -11.20 49.83 -20.04
CA GLN A 28 -11.10 49.67 -18.59
C GLN A 28 -12.03 48.58 -18.07
N LYS A 29 -13.28 48.57 -18.54
CA LYS A 29 -14.27 47.56 -18.15
C LYS A 29 -13.83 46.15 -18.55
N ARG A 30 -13.34 45.96 -19.78
CA ARG A 30 -12.81 44.65 -20.23
C ARG A 30 -11.62 44.20 -19.39
N LEU A 31 -10.74 45.12 -19.01
CA LEU A 31 -9.58 44.79 -18.17
C LEU A 31 -10.00 44.36 -16.76
N GLU A 32 -11.02 44.99 -16.19
CA GLU A 32 -11.62 44.59 -14.92
C GLU A 32 -12.30 43.22 -15.02
N ASP A 33 -13.10 42.98 -16.07
CA ASP A 33 -13.76 41.69 -16.31
C ASP A 33 -12.73 40.55 -16.46
N LEU A 34 -11.63 40.78 -17.20
CA LEU A 34 -10.53 39.83 -17.34
C LEU A 34 -9.82 39.57 -16.00
N ARG A 35 -9.57 40.61 -15.21
CA ARG A 35 -8.94 40.48 -13.88
C ARG A 35 -9.83 39.70 -12.92
N GLN A 36 -11.13 39.97 -12.91
CA GLN A 36 -12.09 39.26 -12.07
C GLN A 36 -12.22 37.79 -12.48
N ALA A 37 -12.29 37.51 -13.79
CA ALA A 37 -12.31 36.15 -14.31
C ALA A 37 -11.05 35.39 -13.89
N ASN A 38 -9.86 35.95 -14.13
CA ASN A 38 -8.59 35.35 -13.72
C ASN A 38 -8.51 35.12 -12.21
N HIS A 39 -8.96 36.07 -11.38
CA HIS A 39 -8.91 35.93 -9.93
C HIS A 39 -9.82 34.80 -9.45
N ARG A 40 -11.04 34.71 -9.98
CA ARG A 40 -11.98 33.63 -9.69
C ARG A 40 -11.43 32.26 -10.10
N ASP A 41 -10.84 32.17 -11.28
CA ASP A 41 -10.25 30.91 -11.77
C ASP A 41 -9.07 30.48 -10.91
N LEU A 42 -8.19 31.40 -10.52
CA LEU A 42 -7.10 31.12 -9.57
C LEU A 42 -7.62 30.68 -8.20
N GLN A 43 -8.68 31.30 -7.68
CA GLN A 43 -9.32 30.87 -6.43
C GLN A 43 -9.87 29.45 -6.54
N PHE A 44 -10.54 29.11 -7.64
CA PHE A 44 -11.05 27.75 -7.88
C PHE A 44 -9.92 26.73 -7.99
N ILE A 45 -8.86 27.05 -8.73
CA ILE A 45 -7.67 26.19 -8.85
C ILE A 45 -7.04 25.98 -7.47
N LEU A 46 -6.85 27.04 -6.70
CA LEU A 46 -6.29 26.95 -5.36
C LEU A 46 -7.15 26.07 -4.44
N LEU A 47 -8.48 26.27 -4.45
CA LEU A 47 -9.41 25.44 -3.69
C LEU A 47 -9.32 23.97 -4.12
N ALA A 48 -9.31 23.69 -5.41
CA ALA A 48 -9.19 22.34 -5.95
C ALA A 48 -7.87 21.69 -5.50
N LEU A 49 -6.75 22.42 -5.53
CA LEU A 49 -5.46 21.93 -5.07
C LEU A 49 -5.47 21.60 -3.57
N ILE A 50 -6.09 22.44 -2.74
CA ILE A 50 -6.25 22.17 -1.31
C ILE A 50 -7.06 20.89 -1.11
N VAL A 51 -8.17 20.72 -1.82
CA VAL A 51 -9.01 19.51 -1.73
C VAL A 51 -8.21 18.27 -2.13
N ILE A 52 -7.50 18.31 -3.26
CA ILE A 52 -6.66 17.20 -3.72
C ILE A 52 -5.58 16.88 -2.68
N PHE A 53 -4.91 17.88 -2.13
CA PHE A 53 -3.90 17.70 -1.10
C PHE A 53 -4.48 16.99 0.14
N LEU A 54 -5.65 17.43 0.62
CA LEU A 54 -6.32 16.80 1.76
C LEU A 54 -6.70 15.34 1.49
N VAL A 55 -7.18 15.04 0.27
CA VAL A 55 -7.49 13.66 -0.15
C VAL A 55 -6.22 12.81 -0.17
N LEU A 56 -5.11 13.32 -0.72
CA LEU A 56 -3.84 12.60 -0.74
C LEU A 56 -3.31 12.32 0.67
N VAL A 57 -3.39 13.30 1.58
CA VAL A 57 -3.03 13.11 2.99
C VAL A 57 -3.90 12.04 3.65
N ALA A 58 -5.22 12.10 3.45
CA ALA A 58 -6.15 11.12 3.99
C ALA A 58 -5.84 9.70 3.48
N VAL A 59 -5.59 9.54 2.18
CA VAL A 59 -5.18 8.27 1.56
C VAL A 59 -3.86 7.79 2.17
N GLY A 60 -2.86 8.67 2.30
CA GLY A 60 -1.56 8.33 2.89
C GLY A 60 -1.69 7.82 4.34
N ILE A 61 -2.56 8.44 5.14
CA ILE A 61 -2.87 7.98 6.51
C ILE A 61 -3.53 6.60 6.49
N VAL A 62 -4.55 6.40 5.65
CA VAL A 62 -5.24 5.10 5.53
C VAL A 62 -4.28 3.99 5.15
N VAL A 63 -3.44 4.22 4.13
CA VAL A 63 -2.43 3.25 3.68
C VAL A 63 -1.43 2.95 4.80
N THR A 64 -0.96 3.97 5.51
CA THR A 64 0.00 3.79 6.62
C THR A 64 -0.59 2.90 7.72
N HIS A 65 -1.85 3.10 8.09
CA HIS A 65 -2.50 2.27 9.11
C HIS A 65 -2.79 0.84 8.63
N LYS A 66 -3.15 0.65 7.36
CA LYS A 66 -3.44 -0.66 6.77
C LYS A 66 -2.20 -1.51 6.47
N VAL A 67 -1.01 -0.90 6.44
CA VAL A 67 0.24 -1.59 6.11
C VAL A 67 1.18 -1.66 7.31
N VAL A 68 1.53 -0.52 7.93
CA VAL A 68 2.56 -0.48 8.97
C VAL A 68 2.13 -1.21 10.25
N GLY A 69 0.89 -1.03 10.68
CA GLY A 69 0.35 -1.72 11.85
C GLY A 69 0.39 -3.26 11.69
N PRO A 70 -0.17 -3.79 10.59
CA PRO A 70 -0.14 -5.23 10.31
C PRO A 70 1.26 -5.80 10.14
N ILE A 71 2.21 -5.06 9.52
CA ILE A 71 3.62 -5.46 9.44
C ILE A 71 4.20 -5.66 10.85
N TYR A 72 3.98 -4.70 11.75
CA TYR A 72 4.50 -4.78 13.10
C TYR A 72 3.91 -5.99 13.84
N ARG A 73 2.60 -6.22 13.70
CA ARG A 73 1.93 -7.38 14.31
C ARG A 73 2.45 -8.69 13.74
N MET A 74 2.60 -8.80 12.43
CA MET A 74 3.14 -9.99 11.76
C MET A 74 4.56 -10.27 12.23
N LYS A 75 5.41 -9.25 12.35
CA LYS A 75 6.77 -9.38 12.90
C LYS A 75 6.75 -9.91 14.33
N MET A 76 5.84 -9.46 15.17
CA MET A 76 5.68 -10.00 16.52
C MET A 76 5.23 -11.46 16.50
N LEU A 77 4.29 -11.83 15.64
CA LEU A 77 3.79 -13.21 15.54
C LEU A 77 4.87 -14.16 15.01
N VAL A 78 5.62 -13.75 13.97
CA VAL A 78 6.74 -14.53 13.43
C VAL A 78 7.87 -14.67 14.45
N ARG A 79 8.12 -13.66 15.29
CA ARG A 79 9.10 -13.75 16.39
C ARG A 79 8.73 -14.75 17.48
N GLN A 80 7.45 -15.14 17.59
CA GLN A 80 7.03 -16.19 18.52
C GLN A 80 7.32 -17.58 17.98
N ILE A 81 7.61 -17.70 16.68
CA ILE A 81 8.07 -18.94 16.07
C ILE A 81 9.52 -19.13 16.52
N ASP A 82 9.68 -19.92 17.56
CA ASP A 82 10.97 -20.40 18.05
C ASP A 82 11.17 -21.85 17.59
N GLY A 83 12.39 -22.38 17.63
CA GLY A 83 12.77 -23.69 17.06
C GLY A 83 11.89 -24.86 17.52
N ASP A 84 11.28 -24.74 18.71
CA ASP A 84 10.42 -25.77 19.28
C ASP A 84 8.91 -25.50 19.11
N HIS A 85 8.52 -24.32 18.58
CA HIS A 85 7.14 -23.86 18.54
C HIS A 85 6.74 -23.31 17.16
N LEU A 86 6.21 -24.19 16.31
CA LEU A 86 5.69 -23.82 14.98
C LEU A 86 4.24 -23.26 15.03
N LEU A 87 3.85 -22.57 16.11
CA LEU A 87 2.49 -22.03 16.28
C LEU A 87 2.47 -20.50 16.11
N LEU A 88 1.57 -20.01 15.28
CA LEU A 88 1.19 -18.59 15.30
C LEU A 88 0.07 -18.36 16.31
N GLN A 89 0.39 -17.75 17.45
CA GLN A 89 -0.60 -17.39 18.45
C GLN A 89 -1.22 -16.02 18.13
N GLY A 90 -2.12 -15.99 17.14
CA GLY A 90 -2.88 -14.78 16.81
C GLY A 90 -3.42 -14.76 15.39
N LYS A 91 -3.99 -13.60 15.02
CA LYS A 91 -4.51 -13.31 13.68
C LYS A 91 -4.24 -11.85 13.33
N LEU A 92 -4.11 -11.53 12.05
CA LEU A 92 -4.20 -10.14 11.58
C LEU A 92 -5.66 -9.65 11.63
N ARG A 93 -5.86 -8.33 11.61
CA ARG A 93 -7.21 -7.76 11.61
C ARG A 93 -7.82 -7.92 10.21
N LYS A 94 -9.13 -8.16 10.16
CA LYS A 94 -9.86 -8.25 8.89
C LYS A 94 -9.75 -6.92 8.13
N GLY A 95 -9.35 -7.01 6.84
CA GLY A 95 -9.22 -5.86 5.94
C GLY A 95 -7.84 -5.20 5.93
N ASP A 96 -6.86 -5.79 6.63
CA ASP A 96 -5.44 -5.49 6.47
C ASP A 96 -4.93 -6.10 5.16
N GLU A 97 -4.07 -5.39 4.43
CA GLU A 97 -3.56 -5.85 3.12
C GLU A 97 -2.62 -7.06 3.23
N LEU A 98 -2.13 -7.37 4.43
CA LEU A 98 -1.19 -8.47 4.68
C LEU A 98 -1.87 -9.78 5.09
N GLN A 99 -3.20 -9.85 5.01
CA GLN A 99 -3.94 -11.02 5.46
C GLN A 99 -3.60 -12.27 4.64
N ASP A 100 -3.57 -12.17 3.31
CA ASP A 100 -3.24 -13.30 2.43
C ASP A 100 -1.82 -13.83 2.69
N LEU A 101 -0.85 -12.91 2.92
CA LEU A 101 0.50 -13.30 3.29
C LEU A 101 0.53 -14.02 4.64
N PHE A 102 -0.23 -13.54 5.62
CA PHE A 102 -0.33 -14.20 6.92
C PHE A 102 -0.90 -15.61 6.80
N GLU A 103 -1.93 -15.81 5.97
CA GLU A 103 -2.54 -17.11 5.70
C GLU A 103 -1.53 -18.07 5.04
N GLU A 104 -0.73 -17.61 4.07
CA GLU A 104 0.33 -18.44 3.47
C GLU A 104 1.41 -18.83 4.50
N VAL A 105 1.79 -17.92 5.41
CA VAL A 105 2.73 -18.24 6.50
C VAL A 105 2.12 -19.28 7.45
N GLN A 106 0.83 -19.18 7.77
CA GLN A 106 0.14 -20.20 8.57
C GLN A 106 0.16 -21.56 7.88
N HIS A 107 -0.21 -21.61 6.59
CA HIS A 107 -0.17 -22.85 5.81
C HIS A 107 1.23 -23.46 5.74
N MET A 108 2.28 -22.64 5.61
CA MET A 108 3.65 -23.11 5.67
C MET A 108 3.98 -23.77 7.02
N LEU A 109 3.59 -23.14 8.14
CA LEU A 109 3.83 -23.70 9.47
C LEU A 109 3.04 -24.99 9.68
N ASP A 110 1.79 -25.06 9.24
CA ASP A 110 0.97 -26.27 9.33
C ASP A 110 1.64 -27.44 8.59
N ARG A 111 2.14 -27.20 7.36
CA ARG A 111 2.91 -28.21 6.61
C ARG A 111 4.18 -28.66 7.35
N LEU A 112 4.87 -27.76 8.02
CA LEU A 112 6.06 -28.11 8.81
C LEU A 112 5.69 -28.96 10.03
N ARG A 113 4.57 -28.67 10.70
CA ARG A 113 4.06 -29.47 11.82
C ARG A 113 3.66 -30.87 11.37
N ASP A 114 2.94 -30.97 10.26
CA ASP A 114 2.51 -32.26 9.71
C ASP A 114 3.72 -33.12 9.35
N HIS A 115 4.76 -32.51 8.76
CA HIS A 115 6.02 -33.19 8.48
C HIS A 115 6.71 -33.66 9.77
N GLN A 116 6.85 -32.80 10.79
CA GLN A 116 7.45 -33.18 12.07
C GLN A 116 6.65 -34.30 12.77
N ALA A 117 5.33 -34.24 12.73
CA ALA A 117 4.45 -35.26 13.31
C ALA A 117 4.66 -36.63 12.65
N ALA A 118 4.74 -36.68 11.32
CA ALA A 118 5.03 -37.91 10.58
C ALA A 118 6.42 -38.49 10.90
N GLU A 119 7.41 -37.64 11.12
CA GLU A 119 8.76 -38.07 11.51
C GLU A 119 8.80 -38.65 12.92
N VAL A 120 8.12 -38.00 13.88
CA VAL A 120 7.97 -38.49 15.25
C VAL A 120 7.22 -39.84 15.26
N GLU A 121 6.17 -39.99 14.46
CA GLU A 121 5.43 -41.25 14.34
C GLU A 121 6.33 -42.37 13.80
N THR A 122 7.06 -42.10 12.71
CA THR A 122 8.00 -43.08 12.11
C THR A 122 9.07 -43.50 13.12
N LEU A 123 9.65 -42.53 13.84
CA LEU A 123 10.63 -42.82 14.89
C LEU A 123 10.02 -43.66 16.01
N GLY A 124 8.79 -43.35 16.44
CA GLY A 124 8.06 -44.14 17.44
C GLY A 124 7.86 -45.59 17.02
N GLN A 125 7.48 -45.83 15.76
CA GLN A 125 7.34 -47.18 15.21
C GLN A 125 8.69 -47.93 15.17
N LEU A 126 9.77 -47.26 14.81
CA LEU A 126 11.11 -47.85 14.80
C LEU A 126 11.59 -48.19 16.22
N LEU A 127 11.31 -47.34 17.21
CA LEU A 127 11.62 -47.60 18.62
C LEU A 127 10.84 -48.80 19.17
N GLN A 128 9.56 -48.93 18.81
CA GLN A 128 8.75 -50.10 19.19
C GLN A 128 9.29 -51.39 18.56
N ARG A 129 9.65 -51.36 17.27
CA ARG A 129 10.27 -52.50 16.58
C ARG A 129 11.60 -52.88 17.22
N LEU A 130 12.41 -51.89 17.60
CA LEU A 130 13.68 -52.13 18.30
C LEU A 130 13.46 -52.80 19.67
N ALA A 131 12.46 -52.35 20.43
CA ALA A 131 12.13 -52.90 21.73
C ALA A 131 11.62 -54.36 21.66
N ALA A 132 10.93 -54.72 20.57
CA ALA A 132 10.40 -56.07 20.33
C ALA A 132 11.35 -57.00 19.56
N ALA A 133 12.44 -56.49 18.99
CA ALA A 133 13.32 -57.24 18.09
C ALA A 133 14.14 -58.30 18.82
N SER A 134 14.14 -59.51 18.27
CA SER A 134 15.12 -60.56 18.59
C SER A 134 16.53 -60.19 18.09
N ASP A 135 17.57 -60.89 18.58
CA ASP A 135 18.95 -60.64 18.16
C ASP A 135 19.15 -60.74 16.63
N ALA A 136 18.39 -61.60 15.95
CA ALA A 136 18.43 -61.74 14.50
C ALA A 136 17.78 -60.55 13.75
N GLU A 137 16.79 -59.87 14.36
CA GLU A 137 16.04 -58.77 13.74
C GLU A 137 16.67 -57.39 13.99
N ARG A 138 17.52 -57.28 15.02
CA ARG A 138 18.19 -56.02 15.39
C ARG A 138 19.00 -55.41 14.24
N GLY A 139 19.66 -56.23 13.44
CA GLY A 139 20.42 -55.74 12.28
C GLY A 139 19.53 -55.05 11.24
N GLN A 140 18.32 -55.56 11.01
CA GLN A 140 17.36 -54.94 10.09
C GLN A 140 16.80 -53.63 10.64
N VAL A 141 16.47 -53.59 11.94
CA VAL A 141 15.99 -52.37 12.60
C VAL A 141 17.07 -51.28 12.60
N GLN A 142 18.33 -51.66 12.82
CA GLN A 142 19.46 -50.73 12.72
C GLN A 142 19.59 -50.14 11.31
N ALA A 143 19.52 -50.98 10.27
CA ALA A 143 19.57 -50.50 8.89
C ALA A 143 18.39 -49.56 8.55
N ASP A 144 17.19 -49.83 9.06
CA ASP A 144 16.03 -48.95 8.89
C ASP A 144 16.23 -47.60 9.60
N LEU A 145 16.85 -47.60 10.79
CA LEU A 145 17.20 -46.38 11.54
C LEU A 145 18.24 -45.54 10.79
N GLU A 146 19.25 -46.18 10.20
CA GLU A 146 20.27 -45.51 9.37
C GLU A 146 19.65 -44.88 8.12
N LYS A 147 18.72 -45.58 7.45
CA LYS A 147 17.96 -45.02 6.32
C LYS A 147 17.11 -43.81 6.75
N PHE A 148 16.43 -43.91 7.89
CA PHE A 148 15.64 -42.81 8.44
C PHE A 148 16.53 -41.58 8.72
N ARG A 149 17.68 -41.78 9.36
CA ARG A 149 18.68 -40.73 9.59
C ARG A 149 19.19 -40.13 8.27
N ALA A 150 19.52 -40.95 7.28
CA ALA A 150 20.00 -40.48 5.98
C ALA A 150 18.96 -39.62 5.26
N ARG A 151 17.67 -40.02 5.32
CA ARG A 151 16.55 -39.23 4.78
C ARG A 151 16.45 -37.86 5.47
N MET A 152 16.54 -37.81 6.81
CA MET A 152 16.51 -36.56 7.56
C MET A 152 17.71 -35.66 7.23
N ALA A 153 18.91 -36.23 7.13
CA ALA A 153 20.11 -35.48 6.74
C ALA A 153 19.97 -34.87 5.33
N ALA A 154 19.49 -35.67 4.36
CA ALA A 154 19.26 -35.20 3.00
C ALA A 154 18.20 -34.08 2.91
N ALA A 155 17.21 -34.06 3.83
CA ALA A 155 16.23 -32.98 3.89
C ALA A 155 16.83 -31.63 4.31
N LEU A 156 17.91 -31.65 5.11
CA LEU A 156 18.63 -30.44 5.55
C LEU A 156 19.59 -29.89 4.48
N GLU A 157 20.08 -30.75 3.58
CA GLU A 157 21.05 -30.40 2.54
C GLU A 157 20.43 -29.85 1.25
N ARG A 158 19.11 -29.99 1.06
CA ARG A 158 18.40 -29.34 -0.05
C ARG A 158 18.35 -27.82 0.18
N ARG A 159 19.43 -27.14 -0.23
CA ARG A 159 19.47 -25.68 -0.45
C ARG A 159 19.26 -25.35 -1.91
#